data_AF-A0A0R1ZHS3-F1
#
_entry.id   AF-A0A0R1ZHS3-F1
#
_cell.length_a   1.000
_cell.length_b   1.000
_cell.length_c   1.000
_cell.angle_alpha   90.00
_cell.angle_beta   90.00
_cell.angle_gamma   90.00
#
_symmetry.space_group_name_H-M   'P 1'
#
loop_
_entity.id
_entity.type
_entity.pdbx_description
1 polymer ?
#
loop_
_entity_poly.entity_id
_entity_poly.type
_entity_poly.pdbx_seq_one_letter_code
_entity_poly.pdbx_strand_id
1 'polypeptide(L)'
;MDIGGVIMTQLNADNLAVRVHALLADDAVPTNEREMLAAAEAELAKGTNTDRVVRKLSSQLGGLAMQQKLSKHTLSFFNELGQVQTGVSKRGTGLSQLGI
;
A
#
# COMPACT_ATOMS: atom_id res chain seq x y z
N MET A 1 -24.64 -10.77 2.99
CA MET A 1 -23.26 -10.28 3.01
C MET A 1 -23.33 -8.78 3.13
N ASP A 2 -23.15 -8.28 4.35
CA ASP A 2 -23.12 -6.86 4.64
C ASP A 2 -21.76 -6.33 4.17
N ILE A 3 -21.73 -5.52 3.11
CA ILE A 3 -20.56 -4.74 2.68
C ILE A 3 -20.77 -3.31 3.21
N GLY A 4 -21.30 -3.19 4.43
CA GLY A 4 -21.54 -1.95 5.14
C GLY A 4 -20.31 -1.58 5.96
N GLY A 5 -19.38 -0.88 5.32
CA GLY A 5 -18.25 -0.27 6.01
C GLY A 5 -16.93 -0.63 5.36
N VAL A 6 -16.60 0.06 4.27
CA VAL A 6 -15.19 0.37 3.98
C VAL A 6 -14.75 1.34 5.08
N ILE A 7 -14.51 0.80 6.28
CA ILE A 7 -13.81 1.50 7.35
C ILE A 7 -12.50 1.95 6.70
N MET A 8 -12.13 3.22 6.90
CA MET A 8 -10.82 3.79 6.60
C MET A 8 -9.73 3.00 7.36
N THR A 9 -9.56 1.73 7.04
CA THR A 9 -8.62 0.84 7.69
C THR A 9 -7.30 1.13 7.02
N GLN A 10 -6.48 1.90 7.71
CA GLN A 10 -5.09 2.15 7.37
C GLN A 10 -4.44 0.83 6.94
N LEU A 11 -3.67 0.84 5.85
CA LEU A 11 -2.94 -0.34 5.41
C LEU A 11 -2.15 -0.93 6.59
N ASN A 12 -2.19 -2.24 6.71
CA ASN A 12 -1.34 -3.01 7.61
C ASN A 12 -0.99 -4.36 6.95
N ALA A 13 -0.11 -5.12 7.58
CA ALA A 13 0.34 -6.40 7.04
C ALA A 13 -0.83 -7.40 6.86
N ASP A 14 -1.81 -7.40 7.76
CA ASP A 14 -2.97 -8.30 7.74
C ASP A 14 -3.96 -7.98 6.62
N ASN A 15 -4.14 -6.71 6.26
CA ASN A 15 -5.11 -6.28 5.26
C ASN A 15 -4.50 -5.98 3.89
N LEU A 16 -3.18 -6.16 3.72
CA LEU A 16 -2.47 -5.88 2.47
C LEU A 16 -3.07 -6.65 1.29
N ALA A 17 -3.34 -7.95 1.46
CA ALA A 17 -3.93 -8.77 0.42
C ALA A 17 -5.30 -8.23 -0.02
N VAL A 18 -6.13 -7.82 0.94
CA VAL A 18 -7.45 -7.23 0.67
C VAL A 18 -7.33 -5.91 -0.09
N ARG A 19 -6.38 -5.04 0.30
CA ARG A 19 -6.15 -3.75 -0.38
C ARG A 19 -5.60 -3.92 -1.79
N VAL A 20 -4.70 -4.87 -2.00
CA VAL A 20 -4.19 -5.21 -3.33
C VAL A 20 -5.31 -5.76 -4.22
N HIS A 21 -6.15 -6.66 -3.69
CA HIS A 21 -7.30 -7.19 -4.41
C HIS A 21 -8.29 -6.09 -4.81
N ALA A 22 -8.58 -5.15 -3.90
CA ALA A 22 -9.46 -4.01 -4.18
C ALA A 22 -8.92 -3.10 -5.30
N LEU A 23 -7.60 -2.87 -5.36
CA LEU A 23 -6.98 -2.11 -6.45
C LEU A 23 -6.99 -2.86 -7.78
N LEU A 24 -6.82 -4.17 -7.76
CA LEU A 24 -6.92 -4.99 -8.96
C LEU A 24 -8.33 -4.93 -9.57
N ALA A 25 -9.36 -4.91 -8.72
CA ALA A 25 -10.75 -4.74 -9.12
C ALA A 25 -11.08 -3.31 -9.61
N ASP A 26 -10.20 -2.34 -9.41
CA ASP A 26 -10.42 -0.94 -9.80
C ASP A 26 -9.93 -0.69 -11.23
N ASP A 27 -10.85 -0.35 -12.14
CA ASP A 27 -10.57 -0.04 -13.54
C ASP A 27 -9.83 1.28 -13.78
N ALA A 28 -9.70 2.12 -12.75
CA ALA A 28 -8.85 3.31 -12.81
C ALA A 28 -7.35 2.96 -12.69
N VAL A 29 -7.00 1.74 -12.32
CA VAL A 29 -5.61 1.28 -12.23
C VAL A 29 -5.15 0.77 -13.61
N PRO A 30 -4.12 1.38 -14.21
CA PRO A 30 -3.64 0.99 -15.53
C PRO A 30 -2.97 -0.39 -15.50
N THR A 31 -2.94 -1.06 -16.65
CA THR A 31 -2.50 -2.45 -16.79
C THR A 31 -1.10 -2.71 -16.23
N ASN A 32 -0.17 -1.79 -16.46
CA ASN A 32 1.21 -1.87 -15.96
C ASN A 32 1.28 -1.92 -14.41
N GLU A 33 0.40 -1.21 -13.73
CA GLU A 33 0.30 -1.20 -12.26
C GLU A 33 -0.44 -2.46 -11.77
N ARG A 34 -1.50 -2.87 -12.47
CA ARG A 34 -2.24 -4.12 -12.18
C ARG A 34 -1.33 -5.35 -12.25
N GLU A 35 -0.39 -5.42 -13.20
CA GLU A 35 0.57 -6.54 -13.28
C GLU A 35 1.46 -6.63 -12.03
N MET A 36 1.91 -5.50 -11.50
CA MET A 36 2.71 -5.45 -10.27
C MET A 36 1.89 -5.85 -9.04
N LEU A 37 0.65 -5.38 -8.96
CA LEU A 37 -0.29 -5.70 -7.89
C LEU A 37 -0.68 -7.18 -7.90
N ALA A 38 -0.95 -7.77 -9.07
CA ALA A 38 -1.31 -9.17 -9.23
C ALA A 38 -0.15 -10.10 -8.84
N ALA A 39 1.08 -9.73 -9.18
CA ALA A 39 2.27 -10.46 -8.75
C ALA A 39 2.40 -10.47 -7.21
N ALA A 40 2.12 -9.34 -6.56
CA ALA A 40 2.14 -9.24 -5.10
C ALA A 40 1.01 -10.04 -4.43
N GLU A 41 -0.20 -10.00 -4.99
CA GLU A 41 -1.33 -10.81 -4.51
C GLU A 41 -1.01 -12.30 -4.55
N ALA A 42 -0.45 -12.77 -5.66
CA ALA A 42 -0.05 -14.17 -5.81
C ALA A 42 1.06 -14.58 -4.81
N GLU A 43 1.97 -13.68 -4.45
CA GLU A 43 2.96 -13.93 -3.40
C GLU A 43 2.33 -13.99 -2.00
N LEU A 44 1.37 -13.11 -1.70
CA LEU A 44 0.63 -13.11 -0.44
C LEU A 44 -0.24 -14.36 -0.28
N ALA A 45 -0.92 -14.79 -1.35
CA ALA A 45 -1.74 -16.01 -1.36
C ALA A 45 -0.92 -17.28 -1.12
N LYS A 46 0.37 -17.28 -1.47
CA LYS A 46 1.31 -18.39 -1.20
C LYS A 46 1.80 -18.44 0.25
N GLY A 47 1.36 -17.51 1.11
CA GLY A 47 1.89 -17.38 2.47
C GLY A 47 3.32 -16.85 2.50
N THR A 48 3.76 -16.15 1.44
CA THR A 48 5.06 -15.48 1.44
C THR A 48 5.09 -14.41 2.52
N ASN A 49 6.23 -14.24 3.17
CA ASN A 49 6.41 -13.20 4.20
C ASN A 49 5.94 -11.82 3.67
N THR A 50 4.90 -11.28 4.31
CA THR A 50 4.27 -10.01 3.95
C THR A 50 5.27 -8.86 3.87
N ASP A 51 6.27 -8.81 4.75
CA ASP A 51 7.31 -7.78 4.73
C ASP A 51 8.11 -7.79 3.41
N ARG A 52 8.39 -8.99 2.88
CA ARG A 52 9.10 -9.15 1.61
C ARG A 52 8.26 -8.63 0.45
N VAL A 53 6.96 -8.95 0.45
CA VAL A 53 6.03 -8.48 -0.60
C VAL A 53 5.90 -6.97 -0.53
N VAL A 54 5.73 -6.40 0.66
CA VAL A 54 5.66 -4.96 0.90
C VAL A 54 6.90 -4.24 0.37
N ARG A 55 8.11 -4.71 0.69
CA ARG A 55 9.37 -4.12 0.20
C ARG A 55 9.49 -4.17 -1.31
N LYS A 56 9.16 -5.33 -1.91
CA LYS A 56 9.21 -5.52 -3.36
C LYS A 56 8.23 -4.61 -4.08
N LEU A 57 6.99 -4.55 -3.60
CA LEU A 57 5.93 -3.75 -4.16
C LEU A 57 6.24 -2.25 -4.03
N SER A 58 6.74 -1.78 -2.88
CA SER A 58 7.22 -0.40 -2.75
C SER A 58 8.38 -0.08 -3.68
N SER A 59 9.32 -0.99 -3.91
CA SER A 59 10.43 -0.74 -4.85
C SER A 59 9.91 -0.59 -6.29
N GLN A 60 9.04 -1.49 -6.73
CA GLN A 60 8.44 -1.45 -8.07
C GLN A 60 7.58 -0.20 -8.29
N LEU A 61 6.66 0.08 -7.37
CA LEU A 61 5.82 1.27 -7.41
C LEU A 61 6.64 2.55 -7.25
N GLY A 62 7.71 2.53 -6.44
CA GLY A 62 8.61 3.66 -6.25
C GLY A 62 9.28 4.11 -7.55
N GLY A 63 9.68 3.16 -8.41
CA GLY A 63 10.19 3.47 -9.75
C GLY A 63 9.16 4.19 -10.63
N LEU A 64 7.89 3.78 -10.57
CA LEU A 64 6.79 4.44 -11.29
C LEU A 64 6.43 5.80 -10.68
N ALA A 65 6.48 5.91 -9.34
CA ALA A 65 6.21 7.14 -8.59
C ALA A 65 7.20 8.24 -8.97
N MET A 66 8.50 7.92 -9.03
CA MET A 66 9.56 8.83 -9.45
C MET A 66 9.37 9.33 -10.89
N GLN A 67 8.79 8.50 -11.76
CA GLN A 67 8.45 8.87 -13.13
C GLN A 67 7.09 9.59 -13.25
N GLN A 68 6.39 9.84 -12.14
CA GLN A 68 5.03 10.39 -12.12
C GLN A 68 4.03 9.59 -12.97
N LYS A 69 4.26 8.27 -13.10
CA LYS A 69 3.44 7.36 -13.91
C LYS A 69 2.45 6.55 -13.10
N LEU A 70 2.40 6.75 -11.78
CA LEU A 70 1.39 6.10 -10.93
C LEU A 70 0.04 6.79 -11.08
N SER A 71 -1.00 5.98 -11.22
CA SER A 71 -2.37 6.42 -11.01
C SER A 71 -2.57 6.98 -9.59
N LYS A 72 -3.55 7.86 -9.43
CA LYS A 72 -3.86 8.47 -8.12
C LYS A 72 -4.18 7.42 -7.05
N HIS A 73 -4.84 6.32 -7.45
CA HIS A 73 -5.27 5.24 -6.56
C HIS A 73 -4.05 4.45 -6.07
N THR A 74 -3.16 4.06 -6.97
CA THR A 74 -1.93 3.35 -6.61
C THR A 74 -0.93 4.25 -5.89
N LEU A 75 -0.90 5.56 -6.18
CA LEU A 75 -0.06 6.51 -5.44
C LEU A 75 -0.52 6.66 -3.98
N SER A 76 -1.83 6.70 -3.72
CA SER A 76 -2.35 6.66 -2.35
C SER A 76 -1.93 5.38 -1.64
N PHE A 77 -2.12 4.24 -2.30
CA PHE A 77 -1.71 2.93 -1.79
C PHE A 77 -0.21 2.84 -1.52
N PHE A 78 0.62 3.38 -2.41
CA PHE A 78 2.07 3.43 -2.28
C PHE A 78 2.50 4.27 -1.05
N ASN A 79 1.86 5.42 -0.82
CA ASN A 79 2.11 6.21 0.38
C ASN A 79 1.76 5.44 1.65
N GLU A 80 0.65 4.70 1.66
CA GLU A 80 0.27 3.86 2.79
C GLU A 80 1.23 2.69 2.99
N LEU A 81 1.75 2.08 1.92
CA LEU A 81 2.80 1.06 1.97
C LEU A 81 4.06 1.58 2.68
N GLY A 82 4.46 2.83 2.39
CA GLY A 82 5.57 3.50 3.07
C GLY A 82 5.32 3.67 4.57
N GLN A 83 4.09 3.96 4.99
CA GLN A 83 3.71 4.07 6.40
C GLN A 83 3.79 2.72 7.13
N VAL A 84 3.41 1.63 6.46
CA VAL A 84 3.53 0.27 7.01
C VAL A 84 4.98 -0.14 7.20
N GLN A 85 5.86 0.13 6.22
CA GLN A 85 7.29 -0.17 6.35
C GLN A 85 7.98 0.62 7.45
N THR A 86 7.60 1.89 7.62
CA THR A 86 8.24 2.79 8.58
C THR A 86 7.69 2.62 10.00
N GLY A 87 6.67 1.77 10.21
CA GLY A 87 6.05 1.59 11.52
C GLY A 87 5.47 2.88 12.09
N VAL A 88 5.08 3.83 11.22
CA VAL A 88 4.56 5.15 11.64
C VAL A 88 3.08 5.03 12.02
N SER A 89 2.84 4.25 13.06
CA SER A 89 1.87 4.64 14.07
C SER A 89 2.62 5.47 15.12
N LYS A 90 2.41 6.79 15.11
CA LYS A 90 2.63 7.70 16.24
C LYS A 90 4.08 7.99 16.70
N ARG A 91 4.96 8.56 15.86
CA ARG A 91 6.09 9.40 16.37
C ARG A 91 6.44 10.49 15.35
N GLY A 92 5.60 11.51 15.21
CA GLY A 92 5.87 12.54 14.19
C GLY A 92 4.97 13.76 14.13
N THR A 93 3.93 13.89 14.96
CA THR A 93 3.49 15.22 15.41
C THR A 93 4.45 15.66 16.50
N GLY A 94 5.68 15.99 16.12
CA GLY A 94 6.63 16.73 16.95
C GLY A 94 6.32 18.21 16.92
N LEU A 95 5.07 18.58 17.24
CA LEU A 95 4.72 19.92 17.68
C LEU A 95 4.48 19.81 19.19
N SER A 96 5.29 20.52 19.97
CA SER A 96 5.51 20.44 21.43
C SER A 96 6.54 19.36 21.80
N GLN A 97 7.74 19.65 22.28
CA GLN A 97 8.16 20.71 23.19
C GLN A 97 9.59 21.16 22.83
N LEU A 98 9.72 22.36 22.26
CA LEU A 98 10.96 23.13 22.39
C LEU A 98 10.95 23.69 23.81
N GLY A 99 11.69 23.04 24.70
CA GLY A 99 12.18 23.71 25.89
C GLY A 99 13.31 24.65 25.47
N ILE A 100 12.98 25.94 25.34
CA ILE A 100 13.72 27.11 25.86
C ILE A 100 12.68 28.17 26.19
#